data_AF-A0AAW8DTD2-F1
#
_entry.id   AF-A0AAW8DTD2-F1
#
_cell.length_a   1.000
_cell.length_b   1.000
_cell.length_c   1.000
_cell.angle_alpha   90.00
_cell.angle_beta   90.00
_cell.angle_gamma   90.00
#
_symmetry.space_group_name_H-M   'P 1'
#
loop_
_entity.id
_entity.type
_entity.pdbx_description
1 polymer ?
#
loop_
_entity_poly.entity_id
_entity_poly.type
_entity_poly.pdbx_seq_one_letter_code
_entity_poly.pdbx_strand_id
1 'polypeptide(L)' 'MLTQINGFFDLVERMRAVDTTGVEPLAHPVAALEDVTLRLRDDVVSEPNNREANQKSAPAVEAGLFLVPKVIE' A
#
# COMPACT_ATOMS: atom_id res chain seq x y z
N MET A 1 6.99 13.31 -18.50
CA MET A 1 7.25 12.95 -17.08
C MET A 1 8.05 14.02 -16.35
N LEU A 2 9.26 14.40 -16.78
CA LEU A 2 10.07 15.41 -16.07
C LEU A 2 9.29 16.71 -15.75
N THR A 3 8.66 17.32 -16.75
CA THR A 3 7.87 18.54 -16.57
C THR A 3 6.68 18.37 -15.60
N GLN A 4 6.02 17.22 -15.64
CA GLN A 4 4.86 16.94 -14.78
C GLN A 4 5.28 16.72 -13.32
N ILE A 5 6.39 16.02 -13.11
CA ILE A 5 6.96 15.78 -11.78
C ILE A 5 7.45 17.10 -11.18
N ASN A 6 8.15 17.92 -11.96
CA ASN A 6 8.59 19.24 -11.50
C ASN A 6 7.40 20.13 -11.15
N GLY A 7 6.35 20.15 -11.97
CA GLY A 7 5.12 20.90 -11.67
C GLY A 7 4.39 20.40 -10.41
N PHE A 8 4.46 19.11 -10.09
CA PHE A 8 3.96 18.58 -8.83
C PHE A 8 4.77 19.11 -7.63
N PHE A 9 6.10 19.11 -7.74
CA PHE A 9 6.96 19.65 -6.67
C PHE A 9 6.76 21.15 -6.46
N ASP A 10 6.52 21.93 -7.53
CA ASP A 10 6.16 23.35 -7.40
C ASP A 10 4.89 23.57 -6.57
N LEU A 11 3.90 22.66 -6.65
CA LEU A 11 2.70 22.70 -5.82
C LEU A 11 3.00 22.34 -4.36
N VAL A 12 3.83 21.33 -4.12
CA VAL A 12 4.25 20.91 -2.76
C VAL A 12 5.01 22.04 -2.06
N GLU A 13 5.86 22.78 -2.76
CA GLU A 13 6.57 23.94 -2.19
C GLU A 13 5.61 25.01 -1.68
N ARG A 14 4.46 25.23 -2.33
CA ARG A 14 3.45 26.20 -1.85
C ARG A 14 2.85 25.78 -0.51
N MET A 15 2.74 24.48 -0.23
CA MET A 15 2.21 23.97 1.03
C MET A 15 3.18 24.19 2.21
N ARG A 16 4.49 24.29 1.96
CA ARG A 16 5.51 24.55 2.99
C ARG A 16 5.45 25.96 3.59
N ALA A 17 4.66 26.86 3.01
CA ALA A 17 4.48 28.20 3.55
C ALA A 17 3.73 28.22 4.90
N VAL A 18 3.06 27.12 5.27
CA VAL A 18 2.35 26.98 6.54
C VAL A 18 3.29 26.45 7.61
N ASP A 19 3.41 27.16 8.73
CA ASP A 19 4.15 26.69 9.90
C ASP A 19 3.40 25.55 10.60
N THR A 20 4.02 24.37 10.66
CA THR A 20 3.49 23.20 11.36
C THR A 20 4.28 22.87 12.63
N THR A 21 5.05 23.83 13.16
CA THR A 21 5.78 23.65 14.43
C THR A 21 4.82 23.30 15.56
N GLY A 22 5.06 22.16 16.23
CA GLY A 22 4.22 21.67 17.31
C GLY A 22 2.88 21.08 16.88
N VAL A 23 2.62 20.96 15.57
CA VAL A 23 1.44 20.26 15.04
C VAL A 23 1.78 18.79 14.87
N GLU A 24 1.13 17.93 15.66
CA GLU A 24 1.25 16.48 15.52
C GLU A 24 0.61 16.01 14.20
N PRO A 25 1.30 15.17 13.39
CA PRO A 25 0.74 14.60 12.17
C PRO A 25 -0.48 13.69 12.44
N LEU A 26 -1.53 13.82 11.62
CA LEU A 26 -2.74 12.98 11.71
C LEU A 26 -2.69 11.82 10.70
N ALA A 27 -2.32 10.62 11.13
CA ALA A 27 -2.21 9.43 10.26
C ALA A 27 -3.57 8.84 9.85
N HIS A 28 -4.56 8.89 10.74
CA HIS A 28 -5.91 8.37 10.52
C HIS A 28 -6.94 9.40 10.99
N PRO A 29 -7.99 9.73 10.23
CA PRO A 29 -8.97 10.74 10.64
C PRO A 29 -9.65 10.45 11.99
N VAL A 30 -9.87 9.16 12.29
CA VAL A 30 -10.49 8.71 13.56
C VAL A 30 -9.58 8.99 14.76
N ALA A 31 -8.26 9.13 14.56
CA ALA A 31 -7.32 9.50 15.62
C ALA A 31 -7.58 10.90 16.20
N ALA A 32 -8.37 11.74 15.52
CA ALA A 32 -8.83 13.02 16.06
C ALA A 32 -9.98 12.87 17.08
N LEU A 33 -10.62 11.70 17.14
CA LEU A 33 -11.78 11.42 18.00
C LEU A 33 -11.45 10.41 19.11
N GLU A 34 -10.57 9.45 18.85
CA GLU A 34 -10.21 8.37 19.77
C GLU A 34 -8.80 7.81 19.48
N ASP A 35 -8.19 7.16 20.46
CA ASP A 35 -6.90 6.49 20.28
C ASP A 35 -7.01 5.31 19.32
N VAL A 36 -6.21 5.31 18.26
CA VAL A 36 -6.15 4.20 17.31
C VAL A 36 -5.30 3.08 17.87
N THR A 37 -5.93 1.95 18.20
CA THR A 37 -5.26 0.75 18.68
C THR A 37 -4.96 -0.22 17.54
N LEU A 38 -3.90 -1.04 17.71
CA LEU A 38 -3.59 -2.10 16.76
C LEU A 38 -4.64 -3.20 16.84
N ARG A 39 -5.28 -3.51 15.70
CA ARG A 39 -6.22 -4.62 15.61
C ARG A 39 -5.47 -5.94 15.70
N LEU A 40 -5.78 -6.72 16.73
CA LEU A 40 -5.31 -8.10 16.85
C LEU A 40 -6.17 -9.02 15.97
N ARG A 41 -5.56 -10.11 15.53
CA ARG A 41 -6.22 -11.21 14.82
C ARG A 41 -6.01 -12.49 15.61
N ASP A 42 -7.06 -13.27 15.79
CA ASP A 42 -6.97 -14.57 16.47
C ASP A 42 -6.04 -15.51 15.71
N ASP A 43 -5.30 -16.34 16.45
CA ASP A 43 -4.39 -17.35 15.89
C ASP A 43 -5.16 -18.61 15.49
N VAL A 44 -5.99 -18.47 14.46
CA VAL A 44 -6.83 -19.55 13.92
C VAL A 44 -6.67 -19.62 12.41
N VAL A 45 -6.64 -20.83 11.87
CA VAL A 45 -6.63 -21.07 10.42
C VAL A 45 -7.99 -20.69 9.84
N SER A 46 -8.02 -19.75 8.90
CA SER A 46 -9.25 -19.27 8.27
C SER A 46 -9.40 -19.65 6.80
N GLU A 47 -8.30 -19.94 6.10
CA GLU A 47 -8.28 -20.02 4.64
C GLU A 47 -8.48 -21.47 4.13
N PRO A 48 -9.52 -21.74 3.32
CA PRO A 48 -9.61 -22.98 2.57
C PRO A 48 -8.70 -22.93 1.32
N ASN A 49 -8.50 -24.09 0.68
CA ASN A 49 -7.81 -24.14 -0.60
C ASN A 49 -8.67 -23.50 -1.70
N ASN A 50 -8.22 -22.36 -2.21
CA ASN A 50 -8.86 -21.62 -3.30
C ASN A 50 -7.95 -21.47 -4.54
N ARG A 51 -7.10 -22.48 -4.81
CA ARG A 51 -6.05 -22.42 -5.85
C ARG A 51 -6.58 -21.96 -7.22
N GLU A 52 -7.69 -22.52 -7.69
CA GLU A 52 -8.27 -22.20 -8.99
C GLU A 52 -8.66 -20.71 -9.08
N ALA A 53 -9.36 -20.20 -8.07
CA ALA A 53 -9.76 -18.78 -8.01
C ALA A 53 -8.53 -17.86 -7.93
N ASN A 54 -7.53 -18.23 -7.14
CA ASN A 54 -6.30 -17.45 -6.96
C ASN A 54 -5.45 -17.40 -8.24
N GLN A 55 -5.53 -18.41 -9.09
CA GLN A 55 -4.74 -18.52 -10.33
C GLN A 55 -5.48 -18.01 -11.56
N LYS A 56 -6.76 -17.68 -11.46
CA LYS A 56 -7.59 -17.20 -12.59
C LYS A 56 -7.02 -15.97 -13.30
N SER A 57 -6.40 -15.06 -12.56
CA SER A 57 -5.83 -13.81 -13.09
C SER A 57 -4.38 -13.95 -13.55
N ALA A 58 -3.75 -15.10 -13.31
CA ALA A 58 -2.33 -15.28 -13.54
C ALA A 58 -2.03 -15.30 -15.05
N PRO A 59 -1.05 -14.52 -15.54
CA PRO A 59 -0.66 -14.54 -16.94
C PRO A 59 -0.16 -15.91 -17.41
N ALA A 60 0.49 -16.67 -16.52
CA ALA A 60 1.00 -18.00 -16.80
C ALA A 60 1.03 -18.86 -15.53
N VAL A 61 0.58 -20.10 -15.65
CA VAL A 61 0.48 -21.09 -14.57
C VAL A 61 0.95 -22.43 -15.07
N GLU A 62 1.73 -23.16 -14.27
CA GLU A 62 2.15 -24.52 -14.57
C GLU A 62 2.22 -25.34 -13.28
N ALA A 63 1.65 -26.55 -13.29
CA ALA A 63 1.61 -27.44 -12.12
C ALA A 63 1.11 -26.77 -10.82
N GLY A 64 0.23 -25.78 -10.94
CA GLY A 64 -0.27 -25.00 -9.82
C GLY A 64 0.70 -23.96 -9.26
N LEU A 65 1.75 -23.58 -10.00
CA LEU A 65 2.72 -22.52 -9.70
C LEU A 65 2.48 -21.29 -10.60
N PHE A 66 2.80 -20.09 -10.10
CA PHE A 66 2.82 -18.88 -10.92
C PHE A 66 4.17 -18.79 -11.65
N LEU A 67 4.14 -18.68 -12.97
CA LEU A 67 5.36 -18.60 -13.77
C LEU A 67 5.86 -17.15 -13.86
N VAL A 68 7.16 -16.98 -13.63
CA VAL A 68 7.87 -15.70 -13.78
C VAL A 68 9.16 -15.91 -14.59
N PRO A 69 9.59 -14.93 -15.41
CA PRO A 69 10.87 -15.01 -16.08
C PRO A 69 12.00 -15.10 -15.05
N LYS A 70 12.89 -16.09 -15.20
CA LYS A 70 14.13 -16.12 -14.44
C LYS A 70 15.03 -15.00 -14.97
N VAL A 71 15.44 -14.09 -14.09
CA VAL A 71 16.49 -13.12 -14.42
C VAL A 71 17.82 -13.87 -14.46
N ILE A 72 18.49 -13.84 -15.62
CA ILE A 72 19.82 -14.39 -15.85
C ILE A 72 20.65 -13.25 -16.45
N GLU A 73 21.85 -13.02 -15.90
CA GLU A 73 22.87 -12.11 -16.45
C GLU A 73 23.82 -12.88 -17.37
#